data_AF-A0A957F7K4-F1
#
_entry.id   AF-A0A957F7K4-F1
#
_cell.length_a   1.000
_cell.length_b   1.000
_cell.length_c   1.000
_cell.angle_alpha   90.00
_cell.angle_beta   90.00
_cell.angle_gamma   90.00
#
_symmetry.space_group_name_H-M   'P 1'
#
loop_
_entity.id
_entity.type
_entity.pdbx_description
1 polymer ?
#
loop_
_entity_poly.entity_id
_entity_poly.type
_entity_poly.pdbx_seq_one_letter_code
_entity_poly.pdbx_strand_id
1 'polypeptide(L)'
;MRLEKKADAELARRQGQARRTVIQLIWLLISFVVAYFVATRVIFAPAEGLLTYQQVYRWLQISSNDLPQWVILGAVMLLIVIVMQFVFFIGYFAASPEGRRRTGTPSLHSRSKDPLDNTYDR
;
A
#
# COMPACT_ATOMS: atom_id res chain seq x y z
N MET A 1 -1.43 -32.06 -24.20
CA MET A 1 -1.36 -30.70 -24.82
C MET A 1 -2.31 -29.63 -24.28
N ARG A 2 -3.65 -29.82 -24.16
CA ARG A 2 -4.52 -28.77 -23.58
C ARG A 2 -4.40 -28.62 -22.05
N LEU A 3 -4.06 -29.71 -21.35
CA LEU A 3 -3.89 -29.72 -19.89
C LEU A 3 -2.53 -29.13 -19.46
N GLU A 4 -1.44 -29.47 -20.15
CA GLU A 4 -0.10 -28.91 -19.87
C GLU A 4 -0.06 -27.39 -20.07
N LYS A 5 -0.66 -26.87 -21.15
CA LYS A 5 -0.79 -25.42 -21.37
C LYS A 5 -1.60 -24.70 -20.28
N LYS A 6 -2.52 -25.39 -19.60
CA LYS A 6 -3.25 -24.82 -18.45
C LYS A 6 -2.38 -24.80 -17.19
N ALA A 7 -1.61 -25.85 -16.96
CA ALA A 7 -0.66 -25.92 -15.83
C ALA A 7 0.46 -24.87 -15.96
N ASP A 8 1.03 -24.69 -17.16
CA ASP A 8 2.06 -23.67 -17.41
C ASP A 8 1.52 -22.24 -17.24
N ALA A 9 0.27 -22.02 -17.64
CA ALA A 9 -0.40 -20.73 -17.43
C ALA A 9 -0.63 -20.44 -15.93
N GLU A 10 -0.95 -21.46 -15.13
CA GLU A 10 -1.07 -21.31 -13.67
C GLU A 10 0.27 -21.10 -12.98
N LEU A 11 1.33 -21.78 -13.41
CA LEU A 11 2.69 -21.57 -12.90
C LEU A 11 3.21 -20.16 -13.23
N ALA A 12 3.02 -19.70 -14.46
CA ALA A 12 3.38 -18.34 -14.86
C ALA A 12 2.58 -17.27 -14.09
N ARG A 13 1.29 -17.53 -13.80
CA ARG A 13 0.44 -16.65 -12.95
C ARG A 13 0.98 -16.54 -11.53
N ARG A 14 1.40 -17.65 -10.92
CA ARG A 14 1.95 -17.67 -9.56
C ARG A 14 3.28 -16.92 -9.47
N GLN A 15 4.14 -17.03 -10.48
CA GLN A 15 5.43 -16.32 -10.50
C GLN A 15 5.28 -14.79 -10.59
N GLY A 16 4.33 -14.30 -11.39
CA GLY A 16 4.05 -12.85 -11.49
C GLY A 16 3.51 -12.26 -10.18
N GLN A 17 2.60 -12.98 -9.52
CA GLN A 17 2.00 -12.54 -8.26
C GLN A 17 3.02 -12.57 -7.11
N ALA A 18 3.84 -13.62 -7.02
CA ALA A 18 4.88 -13.73 -5.99
C ALA A 18 5.89 -12.56 -6.05
N ARG A 19 6.36 -12.17 -7.25
CA ARG A 19 7.29 -11.04 -7.40
C ARG A 19 6.69 -9.72 -6.94
N ARG A 20 5.39 -9.50 -7.22
CA ARG A 20 4.66 -8.30 -6.78
C ARG A 20 4.51 -8.27 -5.25
N THR A 21 4.18 -9.41 -4.64
CA THR A 21 4.11 -9.54 -3.18
C THR A 21 5.45 -9.28 -2.51
N VAL A 22 6.55 -9.80 -3.05
CA VAL A 22 7.90 -9.56 -2.51
C VAL A 22 8.26 -8.08 -2.54
N ILE A 23 8.00 -7.39 -3.66
CA ILE A 23 8.25 -5.94 -3.77
C ILE A 23 7.38 -5.16 -2.77
N GLN A 24 6.11 -5.52 -2.61
CA GLN A 24 5.21 -4.88 -1.66
C GLN A 24 5.66 -5.10 -0.21
N LEU A 25 6.18 -6.28 0.12
CA LEU A 25 6.68 -6.60 1.45
C LEU A 25 7.98 -5.82 1.77
N ILE A 26 8.89 -5.73 0.80
CA ILE A 26 10.09 -4.88 0.92
C ILE A 26 9.69 -3.42 1.11
N TRP A 27 8.72 -2.93 0.32
CA TRP A 27 8.23 -1.56 0.44
C TRP A 27 7.56 -1.31 1.79
N LEU A 28 6.81 -2.26 2.31
CA LEU A 28 6.20 -2.20 3.64
C LEU A 28 7.28 -2.09 4.73
N LEU A 29 8.33 -2.90 4.66
CA LEU A 29 9.46 -2.83 5.59
C LEU A 29 10.14 -1.46 5.55
N ILE A 30 10.43 -0.95 4.36
CA ILE A 30 11.02 0.39 4.18
C ILE A 30 10.09 1.45 4.77
N SER A 31 8.79 1.38 4.48
CA SER A 31 7.79 2.32 5.00
C SER A 31 7.74 2.30 6.53
N PHE A 32 7.87 1.13 7.14
CA PHE A 32 7.88 1.00 8.60
C PHE A 32 9.10 1.66 9.24
N VAL A 33 10.29 1.42 8.66
CA VAL A 33 11.55 2.03 9.13
C VAL A 33 11.51 3.55 8.98
N VAL A 34 11.02 4.04 7.83
CA VAL A 34 10.85 5.48 7.59
C VAL A 34 9.83 6.08 8.56
N ALA A 35 8.70 5.42 8.76
CA ALA A 35 7.67 5.87 9.71
C ALA A 35 8.20 5.98 11.14
N TYR A 36 9.01 5.02 11.59
CA TYR A 36 9.67 5.09 12.89
C TYR A 36 10.60 6.31 13.00
N PHE A 37 11.43 6.53 11.98
CA PHE A 37 12.36 7.65 11.97
C PHE A 37 11.63 8.99 11.95
N VAL A 38 10.61 9.14 11.12
CA VAL A 38 9.79 10.37 11.07
C VAL A 38 9.06 10.59 12.39
N ALA A 39 8.43 9.55 12.95
CA ALA A 39 7.70 9.66 14.22
C ALA A 39 8.64 10.08 15.36
N THR A 40 9.84 9.50 15.46
CA THR A 40 10.76 9.75 16.58
C THR A 40 11.64 10.98 16.40
N ARG A 41 12.06 11.31 15.16
CA ARG A 41 13.02 12.39 14.89
C ARG A 41 12.40 13.68 14.38
N VAL A 42 11.15 13.62 13.91
CA VAL A 42 10.46 14.80 13.38
C VAL A 42 9.25 15.14 14.24
N ILE A 43 8.36 14.17 14.47
CA ILE A 43 7.11 14.42 15.19
C ILE A 43 7.37 14.58 16.69
N PHE A 44 7.94 13.56 17.33
CA PHE A 44 8.20 13.52 18.78
C PHE A 44 9.65 13.84 19.12
N ALA A 45 10.33 14.67 18.30
CA ALA A 45 11.72 15.01 18.52
C ALA A 45 11.92 15.71 19.89
N PRO A 46 12.96 15.39 20.67
CA PRO A 46 13.12 15.91 22.04
C PRO A 46 13.32 17.43 22.14
N ALA A 47 13.92 18.05 21.12
CA ALA A 47 14.29 19.47 21.14
C ALA A 47 13.31 20.38 20.36
N GLU A 48 12.86 19.94 19.18
CA GLU A 48 12.03 20.75 18.27
C GLU A 48 10.88 19.93 17.65
N GLY A 49 10.40 18.92 18.37
CA GLY A 49 9.32 18.06 17.89
C GLY A 49 8.05 18.85 17.61
N LEU A 50 7.38 18.53 16.49
CA LEU A 50 6.08 19.11 16.13
C LEU A 50 5.00 18.83 17.18
N LEU A 51 5.08 17.68 17.84
CA LEU A 51 4.13 17.23 18.85
C LEU A 51 4.87 16.67 20.06
N THR A 52 4.37 16.99 21.24
CA THR A 52 4.79 16.36 22.50
C THR A 52 3.74 15.37 22.96
N TYR A 53 4.15 14.29 23.62
CA TYR A 53 3.21 13.32 24.18
C TYR A 53 2.16 13.97 25.09
N GLN A 54 2.56 14.97 25.90
CA GLN A 54 1.64 15.74 26.76
C GLN A 54 0.59 16.55 25.98
N GLN A 55 0.90 17.05 24.78
CA GLN A 55 -0.12 17.69 23.93
C GLN A 55 -1.11 16.65 23.42
N VAL A 56 -0.64 15.47 23.01
CA VAL A 56 -1.50 14.38 22.54
C VAL A 56 -2.47 13.93 23.63
N TYR A 57 -1.98 13.70 24.86
CA TYR A 57 -2.84 13.34 26.00
C TYR A 57 -3.92 14.40 26.28
N ARG A 58 -3.55 15.70 26.20
CA ARG A 58 -4.49 16.80 26.41
C ARG A 58 -5.57 16.86 25.32
N TRP A 59 -5.21 16.63 24.06
CA TRP A 59 -6.16 16.61 22.95
C TRP A 59 -7.13 15.43 23.03
N LEU A 60 -6.62 14.25 23.40
CA LEU A 60 -7.45 13.05 23.57
C LEU A 60 -8.27 13.08 24.87
N GLN A 61 -8.01 14.03 25.77
CA GLN A 61 -8.64 14.11 27.10
C GLN A 61 -8.45 12.82 27.92
N ILE A 62 -7.35 12.11 27.70
CA ILE A 62 -7.01 10.85 28.37
C ILE A 62 -5.85 11.11 29.34
N SER A 63 -5.91 10.51 30.53
CA SER A 63 -4.82 10.60 31.49
C SER A 63 -3.58 9.83 31.00
N SER A 64 -2.40 10.35 31.31
CA SER A 64 -1.12 9.74 30.89
C SER A 64 -0.88 8.32 31.41
N ASN A 65 -1.65 7.91 32.42
CA ASN A 65 -1.55 6.57 33.02
C ASN A 65 -2.37 5.52 32.26
N ASP A 66 -3.41 5.93 31.53
CA ASP A 66 -4.31 4.98 30.86
C ASP A 66 -3.74 4.51 29.52
N LEU A 67 -2.90 5.34 28.89
CA LEU A 67 -2.43 5.11 27.53
C LEU A 67 -0.91 5.28 27.47
N PRO A 68 -0.13 4.19 27.33
CA PRO A 68 1.31 4.28 27.35
C PRO A 68 1.86 4.90 26.05
N GLN A 69 3.00 5.61 26.15
CA GLN A 69 3.58 6.39 25.05
C GLN A 69 3.87 5.56 23.79
N TRP A 70 4.25 4.28 23.96
CA TRP A 70 4.52 3.38 22.83
C TRP A 70 3.27 3.09 21.98
N VAL A 71 2.07 3.14 22.57
CA VAL A 71 0.81 2.99 21.82
C VAL A 71 0.56 4.22 20.95
N ILE A 72 0.80 5.42 21.49
CA ILE A 72 0.70 6.67 20.74
C ILE A 72 1.69 6.67 19.58
N LEU A 73 2.94 6.31 19.86
CA LEU A 73 3.98 6.19 18.84
C LEU A 73 3.54 5.19 17.74
N GLY A 74 3.05 4.01 18.14
CA GLY A 74 2.56 2.99 17.22
C GLY A 74 1.39 3.48 16.37
N ALA A 75 0.44 4.21 16.95
CA ALA A 75 -0.69 4.79 16.22
C ALA A 75 -0.25 5.83 15.18
N VAL A 76 0.69 6.71 15.54
CA VAL A 76 1.25 7.71 14.61
C VAL A 76 2.06 7.02 13.51
N MET A 77 2.87 6.02 13.84
CA MET A 77 3.59 5.23 12.84
C MET A 77 2.64 4.56 11.86
N LEU A 78 1.56 3.95 12.36
CA LEU A 78 0.54 3.31 11.53
C LEU A 78 -0.11 4.32 10.57
N LEU A 79 -0.44 5.52 11.05
CA LEU A 79 -0.97 6.60 10.21
C LEU A 79 0.01 6.97 9.08
N ILE A 80 1.29 7.14 9.39
CA ILE A 80 2.34 7.47 8.40
C ILE A 80 2.46 6.33 7.38
N VAL A 81 2.49 5.08 7.83
CA VAL A 81 2.56 3.92 6.93
C VAL A 81 1.36 3.88 6.00
N ILE A 82 0.14 4.13 6.49
CA ILE A 82 -1.06 4.20 5.64
C ILE A 82 -0.90 5.26 4.55
N VAL A 83 -0.44 6.46 4.90
CA VAL A 83 -0.20 7.54 3.93
C VAL A 83 0.86 7.14 2.91
N MET A 84 1.97 6.54 3.34
CA MET A 84 3.03 6.08 2.43
C MET A 84 2.56 4.96 1.49
N GLN A 85 1.76 4.02 1.99
CA GLN A 85 1.18 2.95 1.17
C GLN A 85 0.18 3.51 0.17
N PHE A 86 -0.58 4.54 0.54
CA PHE A 86 -1.49 5.23 -0.37
C PHE A 86 -0.73 5.91 -1.52
N VAL A 87 0.36 6.61 -1.22
CA VAL A 87 1.24 7.22 -2.25
C VAL A 87 1.85 6.15 -3.15
N PHE A 88 2.30 5.03 -2.59
CA PHE A 88 2.83 3.91 -3.36
C PHE A 88 1.77 3.29 -4.28
N PHE A 89 0.52 3.17 -3.81
CA PHE A 89 -0.58 2.68 -4.63
C PHE A 89 -0.84 3.59 -5.83
N ILE A 90 -0.85 4.91 -5.63
CA ILE A 90 -0.98 5.89 -6.73
C ILE A 90 0.22 5.79 -7.68
N GLY A 91 1.44 5.73 -7.13
CA GLY A 91 2.66 5.58 -7.93
C GLY A 91 2.65 4.31 -8.76
N TYR A 92 2.19 3.20 -8.19
CA TYR A 92 2.00 1.94 -8.92
C TYR A 92 0.94 2.07 -10.01
N PHE A 93 -0.19 2.74 -9.75
CA PHE A 93 -1.22 2.98 -10.76
C PHE A 93 -0.70 3.83 -11.93
N ALA A 94 0.11 4.86 -11.62
CA ALA A 94 0.67 5.77 -12.63
C ALA A 94 1.84 5.19 -13.44
N ALA A 95 2.68 4.34 -12.82
CA ALA A 95 3.89 3.80 -13.43
C ALA A 95 3.73 2.40 -14.04
N SER A 96 2.78 1.58 -13.53
CA SER A 96 2.60 0.22 -14.03
C SER A 96 1.82 0.19 -15.36
N PRO A 97 2.23 -0.64 -16.35
CA PRO A 97 1.49 -0.84 -17.59
C PRO A 97 0.08 -1.42 -17.38
N GLU A 98 -0.17 -2.07 -16.24
CA GLU A 98 -1.46 -2.61 -15.84
C GLU A 98 -2.42 -1.52 -15.32
N GLY A 99 -1.93 -0.47 -14.67
CA GLY A 99 -2.72 0.70 -14.25
C GLY A 99 -3.06 1.67 -15.38
N ARG A 100 -2.25 1.71 -16.45
CA ARG A 100 -2.51 2.51 -17.65
C ARG A 100 -3.43 1.85 -18.68
N ARG A 101 -3.97 0.66 -18.41
CA ARG A 101 -4.92 0.03 -19.33
C ARG A 101 -6.24 0.78 -19.29
N ARG A 102 -6.63 1.37 -20.43
CA ARG A 102 -7.98 1.92 -20.62
C ARG A 102 -9.01 0.84 -20.28
N THR A 103 -10.03 1.20 -19.51
CA THR A 103 -11.25 0.41 -19.38
C THR A 103 -11.72 -0.03 -20.77
N GLY A 104 -11.88 -1.35 -20.98
CA GLY A 104 -12.20 -1.95 -22.28
C GLY A 104 -11.01 -2.58 -23.04
N THR A 105 -9.76 -2.35 -22.64
CA THR A 105 -8.64 -3.14 -23.19
C THR A 105 -8.52 -4.48 -22.44
N PRO A 106 -8.54 -5.64 -23.13
CA PRO A 106 -8.57 -6.94 -22.47
C PRO A 106 -7.35 -7.09 -21.56
N SER A 107 -7.61 -7.24 -20.27
CA SER A 107 -6.58 -7.56 -19.29
C SER A 107 -6.05 -8.97 -19.56
N LEU A 108 -4.82 -9.26 -19.15
CA LEU A 108 -4.28 -10.63 -19.15
C LEU A 108 -5.12 -11.62 -18.30
N HIS A 109 -6.12 -11.12 -17.56
CA HIS A 109 -7.05 -11.86 -16.72
C HIS A 109 -8.37 -12.25 -17.41
N SER A 110 -8.73 -11.68 -18.58
CA SER A 110 -9.94 -12.10 -19.31
C SER A 110 -9.64 -12.20 -20.81
N ARG A 111 -9.44 -13.43 -21.30
CA ARG A 111 -9.36 -13.71 -22.74
C ARG A 111 -10.72 -13.62 -23.45
N SER A 112 -11.81 -13.41 -22.73
CA SER A 112 -13.11 -13.06 -23.30
C SER A 112 -13.27 -11.54 -23.31
N LYS A 113 -13.33 -10.97 -24.51
CA LYS A 113 -13.95 -9.66 -24.75
C LYS A 113 -15.36 -9.72 -24.14
N ASP A 114 -15.78 -8.66 -23.47
CA ASP A 114 -17.14 -8.55 -22.95
C ASP A 114 -18.11 -8.73 -24.14
N PRO A 115 -19.01 -9.74 -24.14
CA PRO A 115 -19.95 -9.95 -25.24
C PRO A 115 -20.93 -8.76 -25.40
N LEU A 116 -20.98 -7.84 -24.43
CA LEU A 116 -21.77 -6.62 -24.49
C LEU A 116 -21.00 -5.42 -25.08
N ASP A 117 -19.70 -5.55 -25.39
CA ASP A 117 -18.94 -4.53 -26.12
C ASP A 117 -19.17 -4.64 -27.63
N ASN A 118 -20.44 -4.45 -28.00
CA ASN A 118 -20.88 -4.13 -29.35
C ASN A 118 -20.88 -2.60 -29.46
N THR A 119 -19.69 -2.01 -29.53
CA THR A 119 -19.57 -0.68 -30.13
C THR A 119 -19.93 -0.84 -31.61
N TYR A 120 -21.14 -0.41 -31.94
CA TYR A 120 -21.77 -0.49 -33.25
C TYR A 120 -20.88 0.05 -34.37
N ASP A 121 -20.99 -0.61 -35.53
CA ASP A 121 -20.59 -0.13 -36.85
C ASP A 121 -20.83 1.39 -37.02
N ARG A 122 -19.75 2.11 -37.35
CA ARG A 122 -19.67 3.07 -38.46
C ARG A 122 -18.23 3.46 -38.75
#